data_AF-A0A812MT60-F1
#
_entry.id   AF-A0A812MT60-F1
#
_cell.length_a   1.000
_cell.length_b   1.000
_cell.length_c   1.000
_cell.angle_alpha   90.00
_cell.angle_beta   90.00
_cell.angle_gamma   90.00
#
_symmetry.space_group_name_H-M   'P 1'
#
loop_
_entity.id
_entity.type
_entity.pdbx_description
1 polymer ?
#
loop_
_entity_poly.entity_id
_entity_poly.type
_entity_poly.pdbx_seq_one_letter_code
_entity_poly.pdbx_strand_id
1 'polypeptide(L)'
;GSGIGAALCRRFAELGAKRVVVADLSEESARAVSSSFNGIPVRCNVAQEMDVRRLISIAEAVAGPIDIFVANAGIPSNGGYE
;
A
#
# COMPACT_ATOMS: atom_id res chain seq x y z
N GLY A 1 0.85 1.87 7.37
CA GLY A 1 -0.09 0.75 7.23
C GLY A 1 -0.26 0.06 8.55
N SER A 2 -1.49 -0.34 8.86
CA SER A 2 -1.81 -1.22 9.99
C SER A 2 -2.82 -2.29 9.54
N GLY A 3 -3.12 -3.26 10.42
CA GLY A 3 -4.15 -4.26 10.18
C GLY A 3 -3.91 -5.12 8.92
N ILE A 4 -4.99 -5.35 8.17
CA ILE A 4 -5.03 -6.27 7.02
C ILE A 4 -4.00 -5.88 5.95
N GLY A 5 -3.91 -4.60 5.59
CA GLY A 5 -2.97 -4.14 4.57
C GLY A 5 -1.51 -4.43 4.93
N ALA A 6 -1.13 -4.22 6.20
CA ALA A 6 0.22 -4.54 6.67
C ALA A 6 0.49 -6.05 6.68
N ALA A 7 -0.50 -6.87 7.07
CA ALA A 7 -0.39 -8.32 7.05
C ALA A 7 -0.23 -8.86 5.61
N LEU A 8 -1.00 -8.34 4.65
CA LEU A 8 -0.90 -8.68 3.23
C LEU A 8 0.49 -8.35 2.68
N CYS A 9 1.02 -7.15 2.96
CA CYS A 9 2.34 -6.76 2.48
C CYS A 9 3.44 -7.73 2.95
N ARG A 10 3.44 -8.07 4.24
CA ARG A 10 4.39 -9.05 4.81
C ARG A 10 4.20 -10.42 4.17
N ARG A 11 2.95 -10.85 4.02
CA ARG A 11 2.63 -12.15 3.44
C ARG A 11 3.07 -12.27 1.99
N PHE A 12 2.88 -11.24 1.17
CA PHE A 12 3.38 -11.25 -0.21
C PHE A 12 4.91 -11.31 -0.26
N ALA A 13 5.60 -10.58 0.62
CA ALA A 13 7.04 -10.67 0.71
C ALA A 13 7.52 -12.08 1.12
N GLU A 14 6.87 -12.71 2.12
CA GLU A 14 7.14 -14.10 2.52
C GLU A 14 6.90 -15.11 1.41
N LEU A 15 5.89 -14.87 0.56
CA LEU A 15 5.56 -15.73 -0.58
C LEU A 15 6.47 -15.51 -1.80
N GLY A 16 7.47 -14.64 -1.69
CA GLY A 16 8.48 -14.43 -2.74
C GLY A 16 8.07 -13.41 -3.81
N ALA A 17 7.15 -12.49 -3.49
CA ALA A 17 6.89 -11.36 -4.38
C ALA A 17 8.20 -10.59 -4.66
N LYS A 18 8.51 -10.40 -5.95
CA LYS A 18 9.77 -9.76 -6.38
C LYS A 18 9.95 -8.37 -5.77
N ARG A 19 8.85 -7.62 -5.64
CA ARG A 19 8.77 -6.29 -5.03
C ARG A 19 7.41 -6.13 -4.36
N VAL A 20 7.38 -5.37 -3.27
CA VAL A 20 6.15 -4.97 -2.58
C VAL A 20 6.19 -3.46 -2.35
N VAL A 21 5.21 -2.75 -2.91
CA VAL A 21 5.02 -1.31 -2.71
C VAL A 21 3.98 -1.11 -1.62
N VAL A 22 4.33 -0.38 -0.56
CA VAL A 22 3.45 -0.10 0.58
C VAL A 22 2.92 1.32 0.45
N ALA A 23 1.65 1.43 0.10
CA ALA A 23 0.96 2.72 0.03
C ALA A 23 0.21 3.02 1.32
N ASP A 24 0.39 4.23 1.86
CA ASP A 24 -0.35 4.69 3.04
C ASP A 24 -0.46 6.22 3.07
N LEU A 25 -1.50 6.75 3.73
CA LEU A 25 -1.62 8.19 3.95
C LEU A 25 -0.46 8.75 4.79
N SER A 26 0.01 7.95 5.75
CA SER A 26 1.19 8.24 6.58
C SER A 26 2.44 7.60 6.00
N GLU A 27 3.38 8.44 5.57
CA GLU A 27 4.66 8.00 5.04
C GLU A 27 5.48 7.21 6.08
N GLU A 28 5.47 7.66 7.33
CA GLU A 28 6.14 6.97 8.44
C GLU A 28 5.58 5.56 8.63
N SER A 29 4.26 5.42 8.60
CA SER A 29 3.62 4.11 8.76
C SER A 29 3.83 3.22 7.53
N ALA A 30 3.98 3.77 6.32
CA ALA A 30 4.39 2.99 5.15
C ALA A 30 5.82 2.48 5.31
N ARG A 31 6.76 3.36 5.71
CA ARG A 31 8.17 3.03 5.96
C ARG A 31 8.32 1.95 7.03
N ALA A 32 7.61 2.08 8.15
CA ALA A 32 7.67 1.11 9.24
C ALA A 32 7.26 -0.31 8.80
N VAL A 33 6.23 -0.43 7.96
CA VAL A 33 5.82 -1.73 7.40
C VAL A 33 6.84 -2.24 6.38
N SER A 34 7.25 -1.40 5.43
CA SER A 34 8.12 -1.82 4.33
C SER A 34 9.52 -2.25 4.80
N SER A 35 10.05 -1.63 5.85
CA SER A 35 11.39 -1.91 6.37
C SER A 35 11.59 -3.35 6.83
N SER A 36 10.52 -4.05 7.27
CA SER A 36 10.66 -5.43 7.74
C SER A 36 10.89 -6.46 6.62
N PHE A 37 10.72 -6.06 5.36
CA PHE A 37 10.89 -6.95 4.20
C PHE A 37 11.53 -6.25 2.99
N ASN A 38 12.21 -5.11 3.20
CA ASN A 38 12.83 -4.32 2.13
C ASN A 38 11.86 -3.89 1.02
N GLY A 39 10.62 -3.55 1.41
CA GLY A 39 9.61 -3.00 0.52
C GLY A 39 9.83 -1.53 0.18
N ILE A 40 8.97 -0.99 -0.68
CA ILE A 40 9.06 0.39 -1.17
C ILE A 40 7.91 1.21 -0.58
N PRO A 41 8.17 2.13 0.36
CA PRO A 41 7.13 2.95 0.95
C PRO A 41 6.76 4.12 0.03
N VAL A 42 5.46 4.35 -0.13
CA VAL A 42 4.93 5.48 -0.90
C VAL A 42 3.80 6.12 -0.10
N ARG A 43 3.95 7.39 0.26
CA ARG A 43 2.82 8.17 0.79
C ARG A 43 1.75 8.28 -0.29
N CYS A 44 0.49 7.99 0.00
CA CYS A 44 -0.63 8.10 -0.93
C CYS A 44 -1.94 8.37 -0.19
N ASN A 45 -2.63 9.45 -0.56
CA ASN A 45 -4.03 9.66 -0.21
C ASN A 45 -4.94 9.05 -1.29
N VAL A 46 -5.50 7.88 -1.00
CA VAL A 46 -6.37 7.16 -1.96
C VAL A 46 -7.68 7.88 -2.30
N ALA A 47 -8.09 8.88 -1.52
CA ALA A 47 -9.25 9.72 -1.84
C ALA A 47 -8.94 10.77 -2.92
N GLN A 48 -7.68 10.90 -3.34
CA GLN A 48 -7.22 11.84 -4.35
C GLN A 48 -6.75 11.07 -5.60
N GLU A 49 -7.48 11.16 -6.70
CA GLU A 49 -7.19 10.41 -7.93
C GLU A 49 -5.75 10.64 -8.43
N MET A 50 -5.28 11.88 -8.37
CA MET A 50 -3.91 12.24 -8.77
C MET A 50 -2.84 11.50 -7.96
N ASP A 51 -3.11 11.23 -6.68
CA ASP A 51 -2.17 10.55 -5.80
C ASP A 51 -2.15 9.03 -6.09
N VAL A 52 -3.30 8.46 -6.46
CA VAL A 52 -3.39 7.07 -6.96
C VAL A 52 -2.66 6.91 -8.29
N ARG A 53 -2.83 7.85 -9.23
CA ARG A 53 -2.09 7.84 -10.50
C ARG A 53 -0.58 7.90 -10.25
N ARG A 54 -0.13 8.79 -9.35
CA ARG A 54 1.28 8.89 -8.96
C ARG A 54 1.80 7.61 -8.33
N LEU A 55 1.02 6.96 -7.46
CA LEU A 55 1.36 5.68 -6.85
C LEU A 55 1.61 4.61 -7.92
N ILE A 56 0.71 4.48 -8.90
CA ILE A 56 0.84 3.52 -10.00
C ILE A 56 2.11 3.80 -10.81
N SER A 57 2.33 5.07 -11.22
CA SER A 57 3.53 5.43 -11.98
C SER A 57 4.83 5.16 -11.21
N ILE A 58 4.86 5.42 -9.90
CA ILE A 58 6.01 5.09 -9.06
C ILE A 58 6.21 3.58 -9.02
N ALA A 59 5.16 2.82 -8.72
CA ALA A 59 5.22 1.36 -8.61
C ALA A 59 5.76 0.75 -9.91
N GLU A 60 5.24 1.17 -11.06
CA GLU A 60 5.70 0.67 -12.36
C GLU A 60 7.15 1.04 -12.66
N ALA A 61 7.56 2.27 -12.33
CA ALA A 61 8.93 2.73 -12.56
C ALA A 61 9.97 1.97 -11.71
N VAL A 62 9.63 1.61 -10.46
CA VAL A 62 10.58 1.03 -9.49
C VAL A 62 10.50 -0.49 -9.37
N ALA A 63 9.35 -1.07 -9.66
CA ALA A 63 9.08 -2.49 -9.48
C ALA A 63 8.79 -3.23 -10.80
N GLY A 64 8.52 -2.50 -11.89
CA GLY A 64 7.98 -3.06 -13.12
C GLY A 64 6.45 -3.16 -13.09
N PRO A 65 5.83 -3.82 -14.08
CA PRO A 65 4.38 -3.94 -14.19
C PRO A 65 3.72 -4.44 -12.90
N ILE A 66 2.53 -3.92 -12.58
CA ILE A 66 1.79 -4.32 -11.38
C ILE A 66 1.04 -5.62 -11.65
N ASP A 67 1.44 -6.71 -10.97
CA ASP A 67 0.71 -7.99 -11.02
C ASP A 67 -0.55 -7.99 -10.13
N ILE A 68 -0.46 -7.36 -8.95
CA ILE A 68 -1.53 -7.33 -7.94
C ILE A 68 -1.63 -5.92 -7.36
N PHE A 69 -2.84 -5.36 -7.39
CA PHE A 69 -3.19 -4.11 -6.71
C PHE A 69 -4.26 -4.36 -5.65
N VAL A 70 -3.95 -3.99 -4.40
CA VAL A 70 -4.87 -4.19 -3.27
C VAL A 70 -5.38 -2.84 -2.77
N ALA A 71 -6.59 -2.46 -3.17
CA ALA A 71 -7.28 -1.26 -2.71
C ALA A 71 -7.88 -1.44 -1.29
N ASN A 72 -7.01 -1.55 -0.28
CA ASN A 72 -7.42 -1.89 1.10
C ASN A 72 -7.74 -0.69 2.01
N ALA A 73 -7.23 0.51 1.69
CA ALA A 73 -7.37 1.66 2.59
C ALA A 73 -8.86 2.03 2.80
N GLY A 74 -9.26 2.17 4.06
CA GLY A 74 -10.62 2.49 4.44
C GLY A 74 -10.70 2.97 5.89
N ILE A 75 -11.75 3.73 6.19
CA ILE A 75 -12.09 4.17 7.54
C ILE A 75 -13.49 3.66 7.88
N PRO A 76 -13.77 3.32 9.15
CA PRO A 76 -15.13 3.03 9.57
C PRO A 76 -16.02 4.27 9.36
N SER A 77 -17.19 4.09 8.78
CA SER A 77 -18.24 5.10 8.77
C SER A 77 -19.08 4.95 10.04
N ASN A 78 -19.25 6.02 10.83
CA ASN A 78 -20.10 6.04 12.02
C ASN A 78 -21.62 5.90 11.74
N GLY A 79 -22.03 5.52 10.52
CA GLY A 79 -23.42 5.28 10.17
C GLY A 79 -23.69 3.79 10.13
N GLY A 80 -24.41 3.28 11.14
CA GLY A 80 -25.24 2.09 10.92
C GLY A 80 -26.22 2.39 9.79
N TYR A 81 -26.57 1.37 9.01
CA TYR A 81 -27.70 1.45 8.11
C TYR A 81 -28.96 1.60 8.97
N GLU A 82 -29.50 2.81 9.06
CA GLU A 82 -30.94 3.02 9.29
C GLU A 82 -31.57 3.52 8.00
#